data_AF-A0A146KBN9-F1
#
_entry.id   AF-A0A146KBN9-F1
#
_cell.length_a   1.000
_cell.length_b   1.000
_cell.length_c   1.000
_cell.angle_alpha   90.00
_cell.angle_beta   90.00
_cell.angle_gamma   90.00
#
_symmetry.space_group_name_H-M   'P 1'
#
loop_
_entity.id
_entity.type
_entity.pdbx_description
1 polymer ?
#
loop_
_entity_poly.entity_id
_entity_poly.type
_entity_poly.pdbx_seq_one_letter_code
_entity_poly.pdbx_strand_id
1 'polypeptide(L)'
;KNNFHLFFVYGPEIQTVRSEAFQNCMCLKRFISQCETIEYSAFYKCASLSEVNLTKLIQLGEYSFAKCKGLVNVNVGKLDTLPQHCFSKCKCLKQVVGLNLKHIFGFAFNEVPQKVNVVSNNILPVQTQFKQEKQTRFQEILIDEFSERKNMIKKLKIKQVQVQMVTYYLKML
;
A
#
# COMPACT_ATOMS: atom_id res chain seq x y z
N LYS A 1 -1.13 21.16 -15.96
CA LYS A 1 -1.42 19.90 -16.69
C LYS A 1 -0.19 19.15 -17.23
N ASN A 2 1.06 19.58 -17.00
CA ASN A 2 2.28 18.76 -17.09
C ASN A 2 3.35 19.48 -16.25
N ASN A 3 3.41 19.21 -14.95
CA ASN A 3 4.36 19.93 -14.08
C ASN A 3 5.61 19.06 -13.84
N PHE A 4 6.70 19.41 -14.52
CA PHE A 4 8.00 18.74 -14.41
C PHE A 4 8.85 19.28 -13.24
N HIS A 5 8.38 20.31 -12.54
CA HIS A 5 9.09 20.94 -11.42
C HIS A 5 8.40 20.73 -10.08
N LEU A 6 7.20 20.14 -10.06
CA LEU A 6 6.48 19.84 -8.83
C LEU A 6 7.02 18.56 -8.21
N PHE A 7 7.80 18.69 -7.14
CA PHE A 7 8.40 17.55 -6.43
C PHE A 7 7.59 17.07 -5.23
N PHE A 8 6.90 17.99 -4.55
CA PHE A 8 6.10 17.68 -3.38
C PHE A 8 4.84 18.54 -3.34
N VAL A 9 3.80 18.01 -2.73
CA VAL A 9 2.56 18.74 -2.41
C VAL A 9 2.22 18.47 -0.96
N TYR A 10 2.02 19.54 -0.20
CA TYR A 10 1.49 19.49 1.15
C TYR A 10 0.22 20.34 1.20
N GLY A 11 -0.92 19.70 1.43
CA GLY A 11 -2.23 20.34 1.42
C GLY A 11 -3.15 19.70 2.46
N PRO A 12 -2.99 20.05 3.75
CA PRO A 12 -3.74 19.44 4.85
C PRO A 12 -5.25 19.72 4.78
N GLU A 13 -5.64 20.85 4.20
CA GLU A 13 -7.04 21.27 4.03
C GLU A 13 -7.67 20.81 2.70
N ILE A 14 -6.91 20.13 1.83
CA ILE A 14 -7.45 19.63 0.57
C ILE A 14 -8.43 18.50 0.89
N GLN A 15 -9.72 18.70 0.59
CA GLN A 15 -10.76 17.68 0.73
C GLN A 15 -10.86 16.77 -0.51
N THR A 16 -10.75 17.37 -1.70
CA THR A 16 -10.91 16.67 -2.97
C THR A 16 -9.77 16.97 -3.92
N VAL A 17 -9.14 15.92 -4.45
CA VAL A 17 -8.24 16.02 -5.60
C VAL A 17 -9.05 15.79 -6.87
N ARG A 18 -9.27 16.88 -7.61
CA ARG A 18 -10.07 16.86 -8.83
C ARG A 18 -9.44 16.00 -9.93
N SER A 19 -10.28 15.65 -10.88
CA SER A 19 -9.92 14.85 -12.04
C SER A 19 -8.71 15.46 -12.77
N GLU A 20 -7.72 14.61 -13.06
CA GLU A 20 -6.48 14.97 -13.76
C GLU A 20 -5.62 16.08 -13.11
N ALA A 21 -5.89 16.47 -11.86
CA ALA A 21 -5.23 17.63 -11.21
C ALA A 21 -3.69 17.55 -11.24
N PHE A 22 -3.13 16.36 -11.01
CA PHE A 22 -1.70 16.07 -11.04
C PHE A 22 -1.31 15.13 -12.18
N GLN A 23 -2.16 14.95 -13.19
CA GLN A 23 -1.84 14.10 -14.34
C GLN A 23 -0.48 14.49 -14.94
N ASN A 24 0.34 13.48 -15.24
CA ASN A 24 1.68 13.58 -15.80
C ASN A 24 2.68 14.43 -14.99
N CYS A 25 2.45 14.65 -13.69
CA CYS A 25 3.46 15.25 -12.81
C CYS A 25 4.57 14.21 -12.52
N MET A 26 5.40 13.94 -13.52
CA MET A 26 6.36 12.83 -13.51
C MET A 26 7.43 12.97 -12.42
N CYS A 27 7.72 14.20 -11.98
CA CYS A 27 8.71 14.49 -10.93
C CYS A 27 8.10 14.55 -9.52
N LEU A 28 6.77 14.47 -9.38
CA LEU A 28 6.11 14.48 -8.07
C LEU A 28 6.49 13.22 -7.30
N LYS A 29 7.16 13.40 -6.16
CA LYS A 29 7.63 12.31 -5.29
C LYS A 29 6.70 12.08 -4.12
N ARG A 30 6.13 13.16 -3.57
CA ARG A 30 5.38 13.14 -2.31
C ARG A 30 4.08 13.93 -2.42
N PHE A 31 2.97 13.33 -2.04
CA PHE A 31 1.69 14.00 -1.91
C PHE A 31 1.12 13.75 -0.50
N ILE A 32 1.01 14.81 0.29
CA ILE A 32 0.55 14.76 1.67
C ILE A 32 -0.69 15.63 1.78
N SER A 33 -1.82 14.98 2.05
CA SER A 33 -3.12 15.62 2.21
C SER A 33 -3.97 14.79 3.16
N GLN A 34 -5.07 15.38 3.64
CA GLN A 34 -6.13 14.69 4.37
C GLN A 34 -7.37 14.48 3.49
N CYS A 35 -7.20 14.48 2.17
CA CYS A 35 -8.29 14.38 1.21
C CYS A 35 -9.12 13.10 1.38
N GLU A 36 -10.43 13.27 1.24
CA GLU A 36 -11.42 12.21 1.31
C GLU A 36 -11.75 11.66 -0.08
N THR A 37 -11.58 12.47 -1.12
CA THR A 37 -11.90 12.10 -2.50
C THR A 37 -10.72 12.35 -3.43
N ILE A 38 -10.37 11.33 -4.21
CA ILE A 38 -9.47 11.44 -5.36
C ILE A 38 -10.24 11.01 -6.58
N GLU A 39 -10.41 11.92 -7.54
CA GLU A 39 -11.22 11.67 -8.72
C GLU A 39 -10.43 10.98 -9.86
N TYR A 40 -11.09 10.85 -11.01
CA TYR A 40 -10.59 10.19 -12.21
C TYR A 40 -9.20 10.69 -12.63
N SER A 41 -8.26 9.75 -12.82
CA SER A 41 -6.91 10.03 -13.33
C SER A 41 -6.12 11.13 -12.61
N ALA A 42 -6.49 11.47 -11.37
CA ALA A 42 -5.91 12.59 -10.62
C ALA A 42 -4.38 12.58 -10.57
N PHE A 43 -3.76 11.41 -10.40
CA PHE A 43 -2.30 11.20 -10.37
C PHE A 43 -1.81 10.33 -11.54
N TYR A 44 -2.58 10.22 -12.62
CA TYR A 44 -2.21 9.39 -13.76
C TYR A 44 -0.80 9.72 -14.26
N LYS A 45 0.06 8.70 -14.40
CA LYS A 45 1.46 8.83 -14.86
C LYS A 45 2.36 9.73 -13.99
N CYS A 46 2.09 9.87 -12.69
CA CYS A 46 3.05 10.42 -11.72
C CYS A 46 4.16 9.40 -11.43
N ALA A 47 5.10 9.25 -12.37
CA ALA A 47 6.05 8.14 -12.36
C ALA A 47 6.96 8.08 -11.13
N SER A 48 7.36 9.22 -10.56
CA SER A 48 8.21 9.29 -9.36
C SER A 48 7.45 9.27 -8.03
N LEU A 49 6.10 9.23 -8.04
CA LEU A 49 5.30 9.31 -6.82
C LEU A 49 5.51 8.05 -6.00
N SER A 50 6.07 8.20 -4.80
CA SER A 50 6.42 7.08 -3.91
C SER A 50 5.79 7.21 -2.53
N GLU A 51 5.47 8.43 -2.10
CA GLU A 51 4.88 8.70 -0.79
C GLU A 51 3.52 9.41 -0.96
N VAL A 52 2.47 8.73 -0.54
CA VAL A 52 1.09 9.25 -0.52
C VAL A 52 0.47 9.00 0.85
N ASN A 53 -0.17 10.02 1.42
CA ASN A 53 -1.01 9.86 2.61
C ASN A 53 -2.48 9.83 2.19
N LEU A 54 -3.09 8.64 2.19
CA LEU A 54 -4.50 8.43 1.82
C LEU A 54 -5.29 7.81 2.98
N THR A 55 -4.87 8.05 4.22
CA THR A 55 -5.46 7.42 5.42
C THR A 55 -6.91 7.82 5.69
N LYS A 56 -7.34 8.99 5.21
CA LYS A 56 -8.73 9.47 5.28
C LYS A 56 -9.53 9.24 4.00
N LEU A 57 -8.93 8.65 2.98
CA LEU A 57 -9.57 8.47 1.68
C LEU A 57 -10.84 7.61 1.80
N ILE A 58 -11.94 8.12 1.27
CA ILE A 58 -13.26 7.50 1.24
C ILE A 58 -13.62 7.09 -0.19
N GLN A 59 -13.23 7.92 -1.18
CA GLN A 59 -13.55 7.71 -2.59
C GLN A 59 -12.31 7.78 -3.46
N LEU A 60 -12.16 6.80 -4.33
CA LEU A 60 -11.08 6.71 -5.30
C LEU A 60 -11.67 6.54 -6.70
N GLY A 61 -11.22 7.36 -7.64
CA GLY A 61 -11.61 7.31 -9.05
C GLY A 61 -10.79 6.31 -9.85
N GLU A 62 -11.33 5.92 -11.00
CA GLU A 62 -10.64 5.06 -11.97
C GLU A 62 -9.37 5.71 -12.49
N TYR A 63 -8.36 4.88 -12.78
CA TYR A 63 -7.03 5.29 -13.27
C TYR A 63 -6.27 6.32 -12.40
N SER A 64 -6.79 6.66 -11.22
CA SER A 64 -6.29 7.70 -10.31
C SER A 64 -4.78 7.62 -10.08
N PHE A 65 -4.22 6.42 -9.86
CA PHE A 65 -2.78 6.19 -9.70
C PHE A 65 -2.17 5.35 -10.82
N ALA A 66 -2.86 5.15 -11.95
CA ALA A 66 -2.34 4.33 -13.02
C ALA A 66 -0.99 4.88 -13.55
N LYS A 67 -0.04 3.97 -13.83
CA LYS A 67 1.33 4.27 -14.25
C LYS A 67 2.18 5.04 -13.20
N CYS A 68 1.79 5.08 -11.93
CA CYS A 68 2.65 5.57 -10.84
C CYS A 68 3.69 4.51 -10.47
N LYS A 69 4.82 4.52 -11.19
CA LYS A 69 5.85 3.46 -11.09
C LYS A 69 6.61 3.48 -9.77
N GLY A 70 6.69 4.62 -9.08
CA GLY A 70 7.40 4.77 -7.81
C GLY A 70 6.63 4.29 -6.57
N LEU A 71 5.33 3.99 -6.70
CA LEU A 71 4.52 3.53 -5.57
C LEU A 71 4.91 2.10 -5.20
N VAL A 72 5.24 1.89 -3.92
CA VAL A 72 5.65 0.58 -3.38
C VAL A 72 4.66 0.05 -2.36
N ASN A 73 4.21 0.90 -1.44
CA ASN A 73 3.24 0.59 -0.39
C ASN A 73 2.26 1.75 -0.25
N VAL A 74 0.96 1.47 -0.36
CA VAL A 74 -0.09 2.48 -0.30
C VAL A 74 -1.05 2.14 0.83
N ASN A 75 -1.34 3.11 1.69
CA ASN A 75 -2.39 2.97 2.70
C ASN A 75 -3.62 3.76 2.25
N VAL A 76 -4.70 3.07 1.88
CA VAL A 76 -5.97 3.64 1.40
C VAL A 76 -7.01 3.79 2.51
N GLY A 77 -6.61 3.66 3.77
CA GLY A 77 -7.39 4.12 4.92
C GLY A 77 -8.78 3.50 5.03
N LYS A 78 -9.79 4.35 4.87
CA LYS A 78 -11.23 4.05 5.04
C LYS A 78 -11.90 3.57 3.76
N LEU A 79 -11.15 3.44 2.66
CA LEU A 79 -11.71 3.10 1.35
C LEU A 79 -12.36 1.71 1.38
N ASP A 80 -13.58 1.62 0.86
CA ASP A 80 -14.36 0.38 0.78
C ASP A 80 -14.09 -0.39 -0.52
N THR A 81 -13.79 0.31 -1.62
CA THR A 81 -13.65 -0.29 -2.96
C THR A 81 -12.45 0.25 -3.72
N LEU A 82 -11.67 -0.65 -4.34
CA LEU A 82 -10.67 -0.28 -5.34
C LEU A 82 -11.29 -0.31 -6.74
N PRO A 83 -11.44 0.84 -7.43
CA PRO A 83 -12.08 0.92 -8.74
C PRO A 83 -11.20 0.32 -9.84
N GLN A 84 -11.76 0.19 -11.04
CA GLN A 84 -11.03 -0.33 -12.20
C GLN A 84 -9.75 0.49 -12.48
N HIS A 85 -8.67 -0.22 -12.78
CA HIS A 85 -7.38 0.36 -13.19
C HIS A 85 -6.72 1.38 -12.24
N CYS A 86 -7.20 1.58 -11.01
CA CYS A 86 -6.63 2.61 -10.10
C CYS A 86 -5.12 2.50 -9.91
N PHE A 87 -4.56 1.28 -9.84
CA PHE A 87 -3.13 1.02 -9.72
C PHE A 87 -2.55 0.26 -10.92
N SER A 88 -3.17 0.40 -12.10
CA SER A 88 -2.70 -0.30 -13.30
C SER A 88 -1.29 0.17 -13.69
N LYS A 89 -0.42 -0.77 -14.08
CA LYS A 89 0.99 -0.52 -14.46
C LYS A 89 1.84 0.14 -13.35
N CYS A 90 1.42 0.06 -12.08
CA CYS A 90 2.24 0.46 -10.93
C CYS A 90 3.29 -0.62 -10.64
N LYS A 91 4.35 -0.64 -11.46
CA LYS A 91 5.31 -1.76 -11.52
C LYS A 91 5.99 -2.11 -10.18
N CYS A 92 6.21 -1.13 -9.30
CA CYS A 92 6.87 -1.36 -8.01
C CYS A 92 5.88 -1.61 -6.86
N LEU A 93 4.56 -1.59 -7.10
CA LEU A 93 3.55 -1.71 -6.05
C LEU A 93 3.54 -3.13 -5.51
N LYS A 94 3.94 -3.28 -4.25
CA LYS A 94 4.03 -4.57 -3.57
C LYS A 94 2.92 -4.74 -2.53
N GLN A 95 2.39 -3.65 -1.97
CA GLN A 95 1.38 -3.71 -0.92
C GLN A 95 0.35 -2.58 -0.98
N VAL A 96 -0.92 -2.93 -0.72
CA VAL A 96 -2.00 -1.99 -0.42
C VAL A 96 -2.61 -2.35 0.93
N VAL A 97 -2.67 -1.37 1.83
CA VAL A 97 -3.28 -1.52 3.15
C VAL A 97 -4.61 -0.77 3.14
N GLY A 98 -5.71 -1.50 3.26
CA GLY A 98 -7.06 -0.95 3.33
C GLY A 98 -7.93 -1.87 4.17
N LEU A 99 -7.94 -1.64 5.48
CA LEU A 99 -8.55 -2.56 6.45
C LEU A 99 -10.06 -2.71 6.25
N ASN A 100 -10.70 -1.70 5.65
CA ASN A 100 -12.14 -1.67 5.36
C ASN A 100 -12.48 -2.13 3.93
N LEU A 101 -11.49 -2.49 3.09
CA LEU A 101 -11.76 -2.86 1.70
C LEU A 101 -12.67 -4.10 1.66
N LYS A 102 -13.77 -3.99 0.91
CA LYS A 102 -14.75 -5.06 0.67
C LYS A 102 -14.71 -5.55 -0.77
N HIS A 103 -14.36 -4.67 -1.70
CA HIS A 103 -14.39 -4.98 -3.13
C HIS A 103 -13.17 -4.45 -3.86
N ILE A 104 -12.68 -5.23 -4.84
CA ILE A 104 -11.59 -4.86 -5.73
C ILE A 104 -12.04 -5.24 -7.14
N PHE A 105 -12.14 -4.25 -8.03
CA PHE A 105 -12.47 -4.55 -9.42
C PHE A 105 -11.31 -5.28 -10.11
N GLY A 106 -11.63 -6.23 -11.00
CA GLY A 106 -10.68 -7.21 -11.55
C GLY A 106 -9.49 -6.67 -12.36
N PHE A 107 -9.43 -5.35 -12.63
CA PHE A 107 -8.30 -4.71 -13.31
C PHE A 107 -7.59 -3.64 -12.46
N ALA A 108 -7.89 -3.54 -11.16
CA ALA A 108 -7.28 -2.57 -10.27
C ALA A 108 -5.74 -2.61 -10.31
N PHE A 109 -5.14 -3.80 -10.45
CA PHE A 109 -3.70 -4.03 -10.52
C PHE A 109 -3.23 -4.57 -11.88
N ASN A 110 -3.95 -4.25 -12.96
CA ASN A 110 -3.60 -4.73 -14.29
C ASN A 110 -2.16 -4.33 -14.68
N GLU A 111 -1.39 -5.26 -15.25
CA GLU A 111 0.03 -5.09 -15.64
C GLU A 111 0.99 -4.71 -14.49
N VAL A 112 0.67 -5.12 -13.26
CA VAL A 112 1.64 -5.18 -12.16
C VAL A 112 2.37 -6.53 -12.24
N PRO A 113 3.72 -6.58 -12.27
CA PRO A 113 4.46 -7.81 -12.54
C PRO A 113 4.43 -8.85 -11.41
N GLN A 114 4.06 -8.42 -10.19
CA GLN A 114 3.95 -9.26 -9.00
C GLN A 114 2.52 -9.30 -8.47
N LYS A 115 2.18 -10.35 -7.72
CA LYS A 115 0.94 -10.37 -6.92
C LYS A 115 1.04 -9.33 -5.80
N VAL A 116 0.15 -8.34 -5.81
CA VAL A 116 0.10 -7.31 -4.77
C VAL A 116 -0.40 -7.92 -3.47
N ASN A 117 0.27 -7.65 -2.35
CA ASN A 117 -0.27 -7.98 -1.02
C ASN A 117 -1.37 -6.97 -0.66
N VAL A 118 -2.60 -7.42 -0.53
CA VAL A 118 -3.71 -6.59 -0.04
C VAL A 118 -4.02 -6.96 1.39
N VAL A 119 -3.89 -5.99 2.29
CA VAL A 119 -4.20 -6.15 3.70
C VAL A 119 -5.59 -5.58 3.96
N SER A 120 -6.56 -6.45 4.22
CA SER A 120 -7.94 -6.10 4.60
C SER A 120 -8.43 -7.01 5.74
N ASN A 121 -9.33 -6.50 6.58
CA ASN A 121 -10.03 -7.30 7.59
C ASN A 121 -11.21 -8.07 7.00
N ASN A 122 -11.71 -7.67 5.84
CA ASN A 122 -12.82 -8.36 5.17
C ASN A 122 -12.30 -9.45 4.24
N ILE A 123 -13.11 -10.47 4.00
CA ILE A 123 -12.83 -11.51 3.00
C ILE A 123 -13.01 -10.88 1.62
N LEU A 124 -11.93 -10.84 0.83
CA LEU A 124 -11.94 -10.30 -0.52
C LEU A 124 -12.17 -11.42 -1.55
N PRO A 125 -12.81 -11.12 -2.69
CA PRO A 125 -12.97 -12.09 -3.77
C PRO A 125 -11.60 -12.53 -4.31
N VAL A 126 -11.44 -13.82 -4.56
CA VAL A 126 -10.18 -14.38 -5.07
C VAL A 126 -9.92 -13.84 -6.47
N GLN A 127 -8.72 -13.26 -6.67
CA GLN A 127 -8.25 -12.77 -7.96
C GLN A 127 -6.78 -13.15 -8.18
N THR A 128 -6.36 -13.22 -9.45
CA THR A 128 -4.99 -13.62 -9.81
C THR A 128 -3.95 -12.53 -9.53
N GLN A 129 -4.38 -11.26 -9.51
CA GLN A 129 -3.51 -10.08 -9.43
C GLN A 129 -3.04 -9.74 -8.01
N PHE A 130 -3.73 -10.24 -6.98
CA PHE A 130 -3.39 -9.95 -5.59
C PHE A 130 -3.48 -11.19 -4.71
N LYS A 131 -2.89 -11.09 -3.53
CA LYS A 131 -3.01 -12.06 -2.44
C LYS A 131 -3.37 -11.32 -1.16
N GLN A 132 -4.13 -11.95 -0.28
CA GLN A 132 -4.51 -11.37 1.01
C GLN A 132 -3.66 -11.99 2.12
N GLU A 133 -2.67 -11.24 2.61
CA GLU A 133 -1.77 -11.67 3.67
C GLU A 133 -1.65 -10.60 4.77
N LYS A 134 -0.87 -10.89 5.82
CA LYS A 134 -0.55 -9.90 6.85
C LYS A 134 0.28 -8.76 6.26
N GLN A 135 0.15 -7.58 6.87
CA GLN A 135 0.96 -6.42 6.52
C GLN A 135 2.45 -6.71 6.73
N THR A 136 3.25 -6.47 5.68
CA THR A 136 4.70 -6.44 5.78
C THR A 136 5.16 -5.01 6.03
N ARG A 137 6.22 -4.86 6.82
CA ARG A 137 6.80 -3.53 7.11
C ARG A 137 7.51 -3.01 5.86
N PHE A 138 7.55 -1.69 5.67
CA PHE A 138 8.17 -1.10 4.48
C PHE A 138 9.64 -1.54 4.27
N GLN A 139 10.41 -1.63 5.34
CA GLN A 139 11.78 -2.14 5.30
C GLN A 139 11.83 -3.59 4.79
N GLU A 140 10.82 -4.41 5.12
CA GLU A 140 10.69 -5.80 4.67
C GLU A 140 10.33 -5.92 3.19
N ILE A 141 9.62 -4.93 2.66
CA ILE A 141 9.14 -4.90 1.27
C ILE A 141 10.30 -4.66 0.28
N LEU A 142 11.39 -4.02 0.71
CA LEU A 142 12.49 -3.58 -0.16
C LEU A 142 13.70 -4.52 -0.21
N ILE A 143 13.75 -5.57 0.63
CA ILE A 143 14.91 -6.47 0.73
C ILE A 143 14.43 -7.91 0.47
N ASP A 144 15.15 -8.62 -0.42
CA ASP A 144 14.74 -9.93 -0.93
C ASP A 144 14.72 -11.03 0.15
N GLU A 145 15.70 -11.05 1.07
CA GLU A 145 15.70 -11.95 2.23
C GLU A 145 16.31 -11.31 3.48
N PHE A 146 15.61 -11.39 4.61
CA PHE A 146 16.16 -11.04 5.93
C PHE A 146 16.67 -12.29 6.65
N SER A 147 17.80 -12.84 6.21
CA SER A 147 18.47 -13.99 6.83
C SER A 147 18.72 -13.73 8.33
N GLU A 148 19.16 -12.53 8.70
CA GLU A 148 19.40 -12.16 10.11
C GLU A 148 18.12 -12.17 10.95
N ARG A 149 17.00 -11.64 10.44
CA ARG A 149 15.72 -11.64 11.17
C ARG A 149 15.15 -13.05 11.28
N LYS A 150 15.22 -13.86 10.21
CA LYS A 150 14.83 -15.28 10.25
C LYS A 150 15.64 -16.02 11.32
N ASN A 151 16.96 -15.79 11.37
CA ASN A 151 17.85 -16.36 12.38
C ASN A 151 17.52 -15.86 13.80
N MET A 152 17.21 -14.56 13.96
CA MET A 152 16.83 -13.98 15.24
C MET A 152 15.51 -14.56 15.75
N ILE A 153 14.48 -14.67 14.90
CA ILE A 153 13.20 -15.29 15.26
C ILE A 153 13.39 -16.75 15.67
N LYS A 154 14.25 -17.50 14.96
CA LYS A 154 14.58 -18.89 15.33
C LYS A 154 15.23 -18.96 16.72
N LYS A 155 16.21 -18.09 17.01
CA LYS A 155 16.84 -17.98 18.33
C LYS A 155 15.84 -17.60 19.43
N LEU A 156 14.93 -16.65 19.16
CA LEU A 156 13.91 -16.21 20.11
C LEU A 156 12.91 -17.32 20.46
N LYS A 157 12.46 -18.08 19.47
CA LYS A 157 11.57 -19.25 19.71
C LYS A 157 12.22 -20.27 20.63
N ILE A 158 13.50 -20.58 20.40
CA ILE A 158 14.26 -21.51 21.26
C ILE A 158 14.33 -20.97 22.69
N LYS A 159 14.70 -19.69 22.87
CA LYS A 159 14.76 -19.06 24.21
C LYS A 159 13.40 -19.03 24.89
N GLN A 160 12.30 -18.76 24.17
CA GLN A 160 10.95 -18.79 24.75
C GLN A 160 10.58 -20.16 25.31
N VAL A 161 10.88 -21.24 24.58
CA VAL A 161 10.64 -22.61 25.05
C VAL A 161 11.45 -22.91 26.31
N GLN A 162 12.73 -22.50 26.35
CA GLN A 162 13.57 -22.67 27.53
C GLN A 162 12.99 -21.93 28.75
N VAL A 163 12.56 -20.68 28.58
CA VAL A 163 11.92 -19.90 29.65
C VAL A 163 10.61 -20.56 30.11
N GLN A 164 9.78 -21.05 29.20
CA GLN A 164 8.54 -21.75 29.54
C GLN A 164 8.81 -23.02 30.37
N MET A 165 9.82 -23.81 30.00
CA MET A 165 10.21 -25.00 30.78
C MET A 165 10.66 -24.63 32.19
N VAL A 166 11.56 -23.65 32.34
CA VAL A 166 12.03 -23.21 33.66
C VAL A 166 10.85 -22.71 34.51
N THR A 167 9.95 -21.93 33.91
CA THR A 167 8.77 -21.40 34.60
C THR A 167 7.81 -22.52 35.03
N TYR A 168 7.67 -23.59 34.23
CA TYR A 168 6.87 -24.76 34.59
C TYR A 168 7.44 -25.47 35.82
N TYR A 169 8.76 -25.74 35.84
CA TYR A 169 9.39 -26.40 36.98
C TYR A 169 9.33 -25.58 38.26
N LEU A 170 9.50 -24.25 38.16
CA LEU A 170 9.35 -23.34 39.31
C LEU A 170 7.94 -23.33 39.92
N LYS A 171 6.90 -23.68 39.15
CA LYS A 171 5.52 -23.78 39.65
C LYS A 171 5.19 -25.13 40.30
N MET A 172 6.05 -26.12 40.13
CA MET A 172 5.89 -27.48 40.68
C MET A 172 6.68 -27.68 41.99
N LEU A 173 7.48 -26.68 42.37
CA LEU A 173 8.15 -26.54 43.67
C LEU A 173 7.22 -25.76 44.61
#